data_AF-J7KX67-F1
#
_entry.id   AF-J7KX67-F1
#
_cell.length_a   1.000
_cell.length_b   1.000
_cell.length_c   1.000
_cell.angle_alpha   90.00
_cell.angle_beta   90.00
_cell.angle_gamma   90.00
#
_symmetry.space_group_name_H-M   'P 1'
#
loop_
_entity.id
_entity.type
_entity.pdbx_description
1 polymer ?
#
loop_
_entity_poly.entity_id
_entity_poly.type
_entity_poly.pdbx_seq_one_letter_code
_entity_poly.pdbx_strand_id
1 'polypeptide(L)'
;MVFTETVISYGVDPVRRVWRHDLPGEVVATALSPGGDVLLVRHRDDIGPFGRERLLLVDTERGRVSVSETVDALEETAEIRLAAEEQQVTLADGVVEVSTPPFKEPDWIVDLDEACEEGGAREIALVSNASTVLSAHGCEGEDAAHVRALRTESGTVFWDQRWEGAEPPRLHSLSSEQVTGVDGAP
;
A
#
# COMPACT_ATOMS: atom_id res chain seq x y z
N MET A 1 4.47 5.47 15.84
CA MET A 1 3.08 5.86 15.51
C MET A 1 2.14 4.98 16.31
N VAL A 2 1.05 5.52 16.86
CA VAL A 2 0.07 4.71 17.62
C VAL A 2 -1.32 4.97 17.04
N PHE A 3 -1.97 3.87 16.66
CA PHE A 3 -3.35 3.82 16.20
C PHE A 3 -4.18 3.10 17.25
N THR A 4 -5.30 3.68 17.64
CA THR A 4 -6.36 2.96 18.36
C THR A 4 -7.62 3.02 17.51
N GLU A 5 -8.64 2.22 17.85
CA GLU A 5 -9.88 2.05 17.07
C GLU A 5 -10.40 3.38 16.46
N THR A 6 -10.40 4.49 17.20
CA THR A 6 -10.93 5.78 16.71
C THR A 6 -9.92 6.94 16.70
N VAL A 7 -8.62 6.66 16.86
CA VAL A 7 -7.61 7.71 17.05
C VAL A 7 -6.35 7.41 16.28
N ILE A 8 -5.83 8.47 15.64
CA ILE A 8 -4.52 8.45 14.99
C ILE A 8 -3.60 9.43 15.68
N SER A 9 -2.42 8.94 16.09
CA SER A 9 -1.36 9.76 16.66
C SER A 9 -0.01 9.50 16.01
N TYR A 10 0.58 10.56 15.46
CA TYR A 10 1.92 10.56 14.90
C TYR A 10 2.94 11.06 15.92
N GLY A 11 4.09 10.40 15.98
CA GLY A 11 5.18 10.75 16.87
C GLY A 11 6.52 10.51 16.20
N VAL A 12 7.44 11.45 16.40
CA VAL A 12 8.84 11.41 15.95
C VAL A 12 9.75 11.12 17.13
N ASP A 13 10.93 10.53 16.92
CA ASP A 13 11.89 10.17 17.96
C ASP A 13 12.68 11.41 18.48
N PRO A 14 12.88 11.62 19.81
CA PRO A 14 12.27 10.92 20.95
C PRO A 14 10.75 11.00 20.92
N VAL A 15 10.07 9.84 21.01
CA VAL A 15 8.61 9.68 20.78
C VAL A 15 7.80 10.78 21.46
N ARG A 16 7.50 11.83 20.71
CA ARG A 16 6.66 12.95 21.14
C ARG A 16 5.48 13.03 20.20
N ARG A 17 4.26 13.03 20.77
CA ARG A 17 3.03 13.24 20.00
C ARG A 17 3.09 14.61 19.32
N VAL A 18 3.03 14.61 17.99
CA VAL A 18 3.04 15.83 17.17
C VAL A 18 1.62 16.37 17.05
N TRP A 19 0.68 15.50 16.66
CA TRP A 19 -0.74 15.83 16.52
C TRP A 19 -1.63 14.61 16.81
N ARG A 20 -2.94 14.85 16.87
CA ARG A 20 -3.98 13.83 17.06
C ARG A 20 -5.23 14.20 16.23
N HIS A 21 -5.84 13.19 15.62
CA HIS A 21 -7.21 13.26 15.09
C HIS A 21 -8.11 12.26 15.79
N ASP A 22 -9.31 12.73 16.15
CA ASP A 22 -10.41 11.87 16.59
C ASP A 22 -11.30 11.60 15.38
N LEU A 23 -11.48 10.33 15.04
CA LEU A 23 -12.25 9.89 13.88
C LEU A 23 -13.65 9.44 14.32
N PRO A 24 -14.68 9.64 13.48
CA PRO A 24 -16.04 9.27 13.82
C PRO A 24 -16.29 7.75 13.81
N GLY A 25 -15.37 6.97 13.19
CA GLY A 25 -15.49 5.52 13.05
C GLY A 25 -14.14 4.82 13.18
N GLU A 26 -14.21 3.49 13.14
CA GLU A 26 -13.05 2.60 13.32
C GLU A 26 -12.02 2.76 12.19
N VAL A 27 -10.73 2.88 12.53
CA VAL A 27 -9.63 2.84 11.56
C VAL A 27 -9.52 1.43 10.98
N VAL A 28 -9.78 1.31 9.68
CA VAL A 28 -9.70 0.05 8.93
C VAL A 28 -8.28 -0.20 8.46
N ALA A 29 -7.65 0.83 7.89
CA ALA A 29 -6.33 0.69 7.31
C ALA A 29 -5.55 2.00 7.32
N THR A 30 -4.23 1.90 7.34
CA THR A 30 -3.34 3.06 7.23
C THR A 30 -2.13 2.73 6.38
N ALA A 31 -1.62 3.72 5.63
CA ALA A 31 -0.41 3.57 4.83
C ALA A 31 0.41 4.86 4.87
N LEU A 32 1.73 4.74 4.99
CA LEU A 32 2.64 5.87 4.94
C LEU A 32 3.28 5.94 3.55
N SER A 33 3.38 7.15 3.00
CA SER A 33 4.13 7.41 1.76
C SER A 33 5.62 7.06 1.93
N PRO A 34 6.36 6.77 0.85
CA PRO A 34 7.77 6.36 0.96
C PRO A 34 8.68 7.41 1.62
N GLY A 35 8.34 8.71 1.51
CA GLY A 35 9.04 9.82 2.17
C GLY A 35 8.59 10.08 3.61
N GLY A 36 7.48 9.50 4.05
CA GLY A 36 6.96 9.71 5.40
C GLY A 36 6.13 10.99 5.59
N ASP A 37 5.94 11.79 4.54
CA ASP A 37 5.29 13.10 4.59
C ASP A 37 3.76 13.03 4.61
N VAL A 38 3.20 11.99 4.00
CA VAL A 38 1.76 11.74 3.93
C VAL A 38 1.40 10.40 4.55
N LEU A 39 0.37 10.42 5.38
CA LEU A 39 -0.33 9.26 5.93
C LEU A 39 -1.71 9.16 5.29
N LEU A 40 -1.95 8.05 4.60
CA LEU A 40 -3.30 7.64 4.20
C LEU A 40 -3.97 6.93 5.37
N VAL A 41 -5.22 7.29 5.59
CA VAL A 41 -6.09 6.72 6.62
C VAL A 41 -7.42 6.33 5.99
N ARG A 42 -7.85 5.09 6.23
CA ARG A 42 -9.21 4.64 5.92
C ARG A 42 -9.91 4.32 7.22
N HIS A 43 -11.10 4.86 7.42
CA HIS A 43 -11.93 4.54 8.57
C HIS A 43 -13.38 4.30 8.14
N ARG A 44 -14.11 3.50 8.91
CA ARG A 44 -15.54 3.25 8.65
C ARG A 44 -16.31 4.57 8.68
N ASP A 45 -17.20 4.72 7.70
CA ASP A 45 -18.18 5.79 7.65
C ASP A 45 -19.56 5.15 7.88
N ASP A 46 -20.11 5.29 9.09
CA ASP A 46 -21.36 4.63 9.52
C ASP A 46 -22.63 5.18 8.82
N ILE A 47 -22.46 5.86 7.68
CA ILE A 47 -23.53 6.49 6.91
C ILE A 47 -24.04 5.52 5.83
N GLY A 48 -25.07 4.75 6.18
CA GLY A 48 -25.92 4.03 5.23
C GLY A 48 -25.79 2.50 5.23
N PRO A 49 -26.58 1.81 4.40
CA PRO A 49 -26.68 0.35 4.41
C PRO A 49 -25.55 -0.39 3.68
N PHE A 50 -24.62 0.33 3.06
CA PHE A 50 -23.48 -0.23 2.32
C PHE A 50 -22.21 0.04 3.10
N GLY A 51 -21.26 -0.90 3.10
CA GLY A 51 -19.93 -0.69 3.66
C GLY A 51 -19.26 0.47 2.94
N ARG A 52 -19.23 1.63 3.59
CA ARG A 52 -18.57 2.84 3.12
C ARG A 52 -17.45 3.18 4.07
N GLU A 53 -16.37 3.67 3.49
CA GLU A 53 -15.22 4.16 4.24
C GLU A 53 -14.96 5.61 3.88
N ARG A 54 -14.34 6.32 4.81
CA ARG A 54 -13.76 7.62 4.57
C ARG A 54 -12.26 7.44 4.39
N LEU A 55 -11.73 7.89 3.25
CA LEU A 55 -10.31 7.95 2.98
C LEU A 55 -9.81 9.38 3.22
N LEU A 56 -8.77 9.51 4.04
CA LEU A 56 -8.08 10.76 4.33
C LEU A 56 -6.62 10.67 3.89
N LEU A 57 -6.11 11.73 3.27
CA LEU A 57 -4.67 11.96 3.16
C LEU A 57 -4.28 13.04 4.17
N VAL A 58 -3.33 12.72 5.04
CA VAL A 58 -2.94 13.55 6.17
C VAL A 58 -1.45 13.86 6.11
N ASP A 59 -1.13 15.15 6.07
CA ASP A 59 0.23 15.66 6.25
C ASP A 59 0.78 15.27 7.63
N THR A 60 1.92 14.58 7.68
CA THR A 60 2.45 14.03 8.94
C THR A 60 3.15 15.06 9.81
N GLU A 61 3.57 16.20 9.26
CA GLU A 61 4.20 17.29 10.02
C GLU A 61 3.16 17.99 10.93
N ARG A 62 1.98 18.32 10.38
CA ARG A 62 0.99 19.18 11.02
C ARG A 62 -0.35 18.51 11.29
N GLY A 63 -0.55 17.30 10.76
CA GLY A 63 -1.83 16.61 10.82
C GLY A 63 -2.88 17.31 9.96
N ARG A 64 -2.51 18.00 8.89
CA ARG A 64 -3.53 18.65 8.03
C ARG A 64 -4.09 17.61 7.05
N VAL A 65 -5.42 17.51 6.98
CA VAL A 65 -6.09 16.70 5.95
C VAL A 65 -6.05 17.46 4.61
N SER A 66 -5.44 16.87 3.59
CA SER A 66 -5.41 17.41 2.22
C SER A 66 -6.55 16.85 1.35
N VAL A 67 -6.88 15.57 1.53
CA VAL A 67 -7.96 14.87 0.81
C VAL A 67 -8.89 14.19 1.80
N SER A 68 -10.20 14.22 1.53
CA SER A 68 -11.22 13.55 2.33
C SER A 68 -12.37 13.07 1.44
N GLU A 69 -12.33 11.80 1.07
CA GLU A 69 -13.27 11.18 0.13
C GLU A 69 -14.06 10.06 0.79
N THR A 70 -15.29 9.84 0.31
CA THR A 70 -16.06 8.63 0.63
C THR A 70 -15.83 7.61 -0.47
N VAL A 71 -15.38 6.44 -0.07
CA VAL A 71 -14.98 5.33 -0.95
C VAL A 71 -15.75 4.06 -0.58
N ASP A 72 -15.76 3.08 -1.48
CA ASP A 72 -16.25 1.73 -1.13
C ASP A 72 -15.33 1.08 -0.09
N ALA A 73 -15.91 0.26 0.78
CA ALA A 73 -15.14 -0.48 1.77
C ALA A 73 -14.19 -1.48 1.10
N LEU A 74 -13.02 -1.64 1.69
CA LEU A 74 -12.07 -2.66 1.24
C LEU A 74 -12.56 -4.05 1.64
N GLU A 75 -12.07 -5.05 0.91
CA GLU A 75 -12.12 -6.43 1.36
C GLU A 75 -11.27 -6.60 2.63
N GLU A 76 -11.68 -7.52 3.52
CA GLU A 76 -11.04 -7.70 4.83
C GLU A 76 -9.56 -8.11 4.71
N THR A 77 -9.20 -8.78 3.61
CA THR A 77 -7.84 -9.26 3.30
C THR A 77 -7.00 -8.23 2.55
N ALA A 78 -7.56 -7.07 2.19
CA ALA A 78 -6.88 -6.10 1.34
C ALA A 78 -5.68 -5.47 2.05
N GLU A 79 -4.55 -5.43 1.34
CA GLU A 79 -3.38 -4.67 1.72
C GLU A 79 -3.39 -3.30 1.03
N ILE A 80 -3.02 -2.24 1.75
CA ILE A 80 -2.88 -0.90 1.18
C ILE A 80 -1.48 -0.33 1.35
N ARG A 81 -1.05 0.44 0.35
CA ARG A 81 0.21 1.19 0.35
C ARG A 81 0.02 2.55 -0.30
N LEU A 82 0.95 3.46 -0.03
CA LEU A 82 1.12 4.68 -0.82
C LEU A 82 2.38 4.55 -1.68
N ALA A 83 2.22 4.68 -3.00
CA ALA A 83 3.33 4.76 -3.93
C ALA A 83 3.93 6.18 -3.97
N ALA A 84 3.07 7.19 -3.86
CA ALA A 84 3.41 8.61 -3.75
C ALA A 84 2.40 9.29 -2.81
N GLU A 85 2.51 10.60 -2.61
CA GLU A 85 1.64 11.39 -1.71
C GLU A 85 0.15 11.13 -1.94
N GLU A 86 -0.27 10.97 -3.20
CA GLU A 86 -1.67 10.81 -3.59
C GLU A 86 -1.94 9.54 -4.41
N GLN A 87 -1.02 8.57 -4.41
CA GLN A 87 -1.18 7.33 -5.17
C GLN A 87 -1.36 6.15 -4.22
N GLN A 88 -2.61 5.71 -4.04
CA GLN A 88 -2.92 4.50 -3.29
C GLN A 88 -2.65 3.28 -4.18
N VAL A 89 -2.01 2.27 -3.62
CA VAL A 89 -1.91 0.92 -4.19
C VAL A 89 -2.71 -0.02 -3.28
N THR A 90 -3.64 -0.78 -3.85
CA THR A 90 -4.40 -1.81 -3.16
C THR A 90 -4.01 -3.18 -3.71
N LEU A 91 -3.91 -4.18 -2.85
CA LEU A 91 -3.80 -5.58 -3.23
C LEU A 91 -4.90 -6.35 -2.52
N ALA A 92 -5.79 -6.97 -3.28
CA ALA A 92 -6.83 -7.85 -2.77
C ALA A 92 -7.01 -9.03 -3.74
N ASP A 93 -7.02 -10.26 -3.22
CA ASP A 93 -7.28 -11.48 -3.99
C ASP A 93 -6.52 -11.57 -5.33
N GLY A 94 -5.21 -11.32 -5.32
CA GLY A 94 -4.38 -11.39 -6.53
C GLY A 94 -4.42 -10.14 -7.41
N VAL A 95 -5.35 -9.22 -7.16
CA VAL A 95 -5.56 -8.01 -7.96
C VAL A 95 -4.82 -6.83 -7.35
N VAL A 96 -3.95 -6.20 -8.14
CA VAL A 96 -3.27 -4.95 -7.81
C VAL A 96 -3.99 -3.79 -8.50
N GLU A 97 -4.43 -2.83 -7.70
CA GLU A 97 -5.07 -1.61 -8.17
C GLU A 97 -4.25 -0.40 -7.77
N VAL A 98 -4.20 0.59 -8.65
CA VAL A 98 -3.70 1.92 -8.29
C VAL A 98 -4.79 2.95 -8.52
N SER A 99 -4.90 3.87 -7.57
CA SER A 99 -5.90 4.93 -7.61
C SER A 99 -5.29 6.24 -7.13
N THR A 100 -5.70 7.32 -7.77
CA THR A 100 -5.46 8.70 -7.35
C THR A 100 -6.77 9.38 -6.97
N PRO A 101 -6.74 10.54 -6.28
CA PRO A 101 -7.95 11.30 -6.00
C PRO A 101 -8.77 11.53 -7.28
N PRO A 102 -10.10 11.29 -7.25
CA PRO A 102 -10.95 11.16 -6.07
C PRO A 102 -11.14 9.72 -5.53
N PHE A 103 -10.32 8.75 -5.92
CA PHE A 103 -10.36 7.35 -5.45
C PHE A 103 -11.69 6.64 -5.69
N LYS A 104 -12.43 7.04 -6.72
CA LYS A 104 -13.73 6.44 -7.06
C LYS A 104 -13.61 5.18 -7.91
N GLU A 105 -12.60 5.18 -8.78
CA GLU A 105 -12.29 4.09 -9.69
C GLU A 105 -10.76 4.00 -9.75
N PRO A 106 -10.20 2.80 -9.95
CA PRO A 106 -8.77 2.65 -10.16
C PRO A 106 -8.34 3.29 -11.48
N ASP A 107 -7.17 3.93 -11.46
CA ASP A 107 -6.50 4.43 -12.66
C ASP A 107 -6.09 3.27 -13.58
N TRP A 108 -5.69 2.15 -12.96
CA TRP A 108 -5.45 0.88 -13.64
C TRP A 108 -5.55 -0.29 -12.65
N ILE A 109 -5.78 -1.48 -13.23
CA ILE A 109 -5.90 -2.75 -12.53
C ILE A 109 -4.97 -3.75 -13.22
N VAL A 110 -4.27 -4.56 -12.44
CA VAL A 110 -3.53 -5.73 -12.93
C VAL A 110 -3.86 -6.94 -12.08
N ASP A 111 -4.29 -8.00 -12.75
CA ASP A 111 -4.49 -9.31 -12.15
C ASP A 111 -3.16 -10.10 -12.17
N LEU A 112 -2.67 -10.49 -10.99
CA LEU A 112 -1.44 -11.28 -10.87
C LEU A 112 -1.67 -12.75 -11.21
N ASP A 113 -2.92 -13.24 -11.17
CA ASP A 113 -3.26 -14.61 -11.51
C ASP A 113 -2.98 -14.89 -12.99
N GLU A 114 -3.04 -13.87 -13.85
CA GLU A 114 -2.65 -13.98 -15.27
C GLU A 114 -1.17 -14.34 -15.48
N ALA A 115 -0.34 -14.28 -14.45
CA ALA A 115 1.04 -14.78 -14.47
C ALA A 115 1.13 -16.31 -14.32
N CYS A 116 0.11 -16.91 -13.74
CA CYS A 116 0.04 -18.33 -13.45
C CYS A 116 -0.65 -19.08 -14.60
N GLU A 117 -0.05 -20.18 -15.01
CA GLU A 117 -0.62 -21.13 -15.96
C GLU A 117 -1.73 -21.97 -15.31
N GLU A 118 -1.61 -22.24 -14.01
CA GLU A 118 -2.59 -22.96 -13.19
C GLU A 118 -2.86 -22.19 -11.89
N GLY A 119 -4.10 -22.25 -11.39
CA GLY A 119 -4.47 -21.61 -10.12
C GLY A 119 -4.39 -20.09 -10.14
N GLY A 120 -4.14 -19.50 -8.96
CA GLY A 120 -3.96 -18.07 -8.76
C GLY A 120 -2.65 -17.71 -8.06
N ALA A 121 -2.36 -16.43 -7.97
CA ALA A 121 -1.22 -15.89 -7.25
C ALA A 121 -1.40 -16.10 -5.74
N ARG A 122 -0.33 -16.55 -5.08
CA ARG A 122 -0.29 -16.79 -3.63
C ARG A 122 0.99 -16.23 -3.02
N GLU A 123 0.96 -16.05 -1.70
CA GLU A 123 2.11 -15.52 -0.93
C GLU A 123 2.63 -14.20 -1.51
N ILE A 124 1.71 -13.32 -1.89
CA ILE A 124 2.02 -12.10 -2.64
C ILE A 124 2.73 -11.11 -1.71
N ALA A 125 3.93 -10.69 -2.12
CA ALA A 125 4.64 -9.58 -1.54
C ALA A 125 4.58 -8.39 -2.50
N LEU A 126 4.28 -7.20 -1.97
CA LEU A 126 4.18 -5.97 -2.75
C LEU A 126 5.08 -4.89 -2.15
N VAL A 127 5.80 -4.16 -2.99
CA VAL A 127 6.44 -2.89 -2.62
C VAL A 127 6.15 -1.85 -3.69
N SER A 128 6.03 -0.59 -3.29
CA SER A 128 5.71 0.49 -4.23
C SER A 128 6.49 1.77 -3.93
N ASN A 129 6.73 2.53 -5.00
CA ASN A 129 7.21 3.90 -4.98
C ASN A 129 6.58 4.69 -6.14
N ALA A 130 6.90 5.97 -6.25
CA ALA A 130 6.26 6.89 -7.20
C ALA A 130 6.37 6.45 -8.68
N SER A 131 7.36 5.61 -9.00
CA SER A 131 7.62 5.13 -10.38
C SER A 131 7.35 3.65 -10.59
N THR A 132 7.36 2.84 -9.53
CA THR A 132 7.32 1.38 -9.64
C THR A 132 6.45 0.75 -8.57
N VAL A 133 5.58 -0.17 -9.00
CA VAL A 133 4.99 -1.20 -8.15
C VAL A 133 5.71 -2.51 -8.48
N LEU A 134 6.28 -3.17 -7.48
CA LEU A 134 6.96 -4.44 -7.63
C LEU A 134 6.18 -5.49 -6.86
N SER A 135 5.77 -6.56 -7.54
CA SER A 135 5.12 -7.71 -6.93
C SER A 135 6.01 -8.94 -7.04
N ALA A 136 5.94 -9.80 -6.03
CA ALA A 136 6.56 -11.11 -5.99
C ALA A 136 5.53 -12.11 -5.48
N HIS A 137 5.29 -13.20 -6.19
CA HIS A 137 4.25 -14.16 -5.82
C HIS A 137 4.61 -15.58 -6.29
N GLY A 138 4.14 -16.58 -5.55
CA GLY A 138 4.10 -17.95 -6.04
C GLY A 138 2.81 -18.19 -6.83
N CYS A 139 2.79 -19.24 -7.64
CA CYS A 139 1.57 -19.70 -8.31
C CYS A 139 1.00 -20.94 -7.60
N GLU A 140 -0.31 -21.02 -7.45
CA GLU A 140 -0.98 -22.20 -6.89
C GLU A 140 -0.98 -23.35 -7.90
N GLY A 141 -0.64 -24.57 -7.47
CA GLY A 141 -0.55 -25.73 -8.38
C GLY A 141 0.74 -25.78 -9.21
N GLU A 142 1.53 -24.71 -9.21
CA GLU A 142 2.83 -24.64 -9.88
C GLU A 142 4.00 -24.63 -8.89
N ASP A 143 5.13 -25.23 -9.30
CA ASP A 143 6.42 -25.05 -8.62
C ASP A 143 7.17 -23.85 -9.23
N ALA A 144 6.53 -22.68 -9.21
CA ALA A 144 7.05 -21.47 -9.81
C ALA A 144 6.74 -20.22 -8.97
N ALA A 145 7.65 -19.26 -9.08
CA ALA A 145 7.49 -17.92 -8.55
C ALA A 145 7.77 -16.87 -9.63
N HIS A 146 7.10 -15.73 -9.50
CA HIS A 146 7.18 -14.60 -10.41
C HIS A 146 7.54 -13.32 -9.68
N VAL A 147 8.23 -12.44 -10.38
CA VAL A 147 8.42 -11.05 -9.96
C VAL A 147 8.15 -10.13 -11.13
N ARG A 148 7.24 -9.18 -10.93
CA ARG A 148 6.85 -8.19 -11.93
C ARG A 148 7.10 -6.79 -11.42
N ALA A 149 7.70 -5.96 -12.26
CA ALA A 149 7.78 -4.53 -12.05
C ALA A 149 6.85 -3.81 -13.02
N LEU A 150 5.91 -3.07 -12.45
CA LEU A 150 4.89 -2.30 -13.14
C LEU A 150 5.17 -0.81 -12.97
N ARG A 151 4.92 -0.04 -14.03
CA ARG A 151 4.94 1.42 -13.91
C ARG A 151 3.74 1.87 -13.07
N THR A 152 4.00 2.60 -11.99
CA THR A 152 2.93 3.12 -11.11
C THR A 152 1.94 4.00 -11.88
N GLU A 153 2.38 4.70 -12.91
CA GLU A 153 1.53 5.60 -13.71
C GLU A 153 0.54 4.90 -14.65
N SER A 154 0.80 3.64 -15.03
CA SER A 154 0.07 3.00 -16.13
C SER A 154 -0.24 1.51 -15.96
N GLY A 155 0.28 0.87 -14.91
CA GLY A 155 0.20 -0.58 -14.73
C GLY A 155 0.99 -1.37 -15.77
N THR A 156 1.77 -0.71 -16.63
CA THR A 156 2.52 -1.40 -17.69
C THR A 156 3.68 -2.17 -17.08
N VAL A 157 3.70 -3.48 -17.29
CA VAL A 157 4.83 -4.35 -16.95
C VAL A 157 6.03 -3.96 -17.82
N PHE A 158 7.13 -3.57 -17.19
CA PHE A 158 8.37 -3.23 -17.90
C PHE A 158 9.53 -4.19 -17.57
N TRP A 159 9.34 -5.04 -16.56
CA TRP A 159 10.26 -6.10 -16.20
C TRP A 159 9.48 -7.25 -15.58
N ASP A 160 9.80 -8.47 -16.00
CA ASP A 160 9.16 -9.71 -15.55
C ASP A 160 10.23 -10.81 -15.47
N GLN A 161 10.20 -11.60 -14.41
CA GLN A 161 11.04 -12.78 -14.21
C GLN A 161 10.24 -13.90 -13.57
N ARG A 162 10.45 -15.11 -14.08
CA ARG A 162 9.89 -16.36 -13.55
C ARG A 162 11.03 -17.34 -13.27
N TRP A 163 10.93 -18.11 -12.19
CA TRP A 163 11.85 -19.21 -11.91
C TRP A 163 11.15 -20.42 -11.29
N GLU A 164 11.84 -21.56 -11.35
CA GLU A 164 11.43 -22.78 -10.67
C GLU A 164 11.63 -22.66 -9.16
N GLY A 165 10.61 -23.04 -8.41
CA GLY A 165 10.54 -22.91 -6.96
C GLY A 165 9.32 -22.12 -6.53
N ALA A 166 8.48 -22.76 -5.73
CA ALA A 166 7.22 -22.25 -5.22
C ALA A 166 7.32 -21.02 -4.28
N GLU A 167 8.49 -20.73 -3.69
CA GLU A 167 8.64 -19.66 -2.68
C GLU A 167 9.03 -18.33 -3.35
N PRO A 168 8.19 -17.27 -3.25
CA PRO A 168 8.54 -15.97 -3.78
C PRO A 168 9.68 -15.32 -3.01
N PRO A 169 10.51 -14.48 -3.67
CA PRO A 169 11.58 -13.77 -3.02
C PRO A 169 10.99 -12.71 -2.06
N ARG A 170 11.74 -12.39 -1.02
CA ARG A 170 11.39 -11.27 -0.14
C ARG A 170 11.71 -9.95 -0.81
N LEU A 171 10.73 -9.05 -0.83
CA LEU A 171 10.91 -7.69 -1.34
C LEU A 171 11.25 -6.73 -0.19
N HIS A 172 12.24 -5.88 -0.41
CA HIS A 172 12.63 -4.83 0.52
C HIS A 172 12.65 -3.50 -0.23
N SER A 173 11.95 -2.49 0.31
CA SER A 173 12.08 -1.11 -0.13
C SER A 173 13.15 -0.44 0.72
N LEU A 174 14.12 0.20 0.08
CA LEU A 174 15.17 0.96 0.74
C LEU A 174 14.91 2.45 0.48
N SER A 175 14.70 3.23 1.53
CA SER A 175 14.73 4.69 1.44
C SER A 175 16.17 5.20 1.50
N SER A 176 16.42 6.40 0.97
CA SER A 176 17.74 7.05 1.04
C SER A 176 18.25 7.21 2.48
N GLU A 177 17.34 7.29 3.46
CA GLU A 177 17.68 7.36 4.89
C GLU A 177 18.08 5.99 5.48
N GLN A 178 17.65 4.89 4.88
CA GLN A 178 18.00 3.53 5.29
C GLN A 178 19.35 3.08 4.73
N VAL A 179 19.85 3.71 3.66
CA VAL A 179 21.21 3.51 3.16
C VAL A 179 22.17 4.38 3.99
N THR A 180 22.33 4.05 5.27
CA THR A 180 23.50 4.51 5.99
C THR A 180 24.68 3.67 5.50
N GLY A 181 25.47 4.26 4.61
CA GLY A 181 26.76 3.71 4.24
C GLY A 181 27.54 3.37 5.50
N VAL A 182 28.18 2.21 5.50
CA VAL A 182 29.10 1.75 6.52
C VAL A 182 30.31 2.69 6.53
N ASP A 183 30.17 3.86 7.16
CA ASP A 183 31.27 4.74 7.45
C ASP A 183 32.01 4.16 8.66
N GLY A 184 33.04 3.37 8.35
CA GLY A 184 34.18 3.16 9.23
C GLY A 184 34.54 1.71 9.51
N ALA A 185 35.53 1.19 8.79
CA ALA A 185 36.54 0.30 9.35
C ALA A 185 37.73 0.15 8.37
N PRO A 186 38.98 0.08 8.86
CA PRO A 186 39.64 0.82 9.96
C PRO A 186 40.56 1.96 9.47
#